data_AF-A0A8T4KME9-F1
#
_entry.id   AF-A0A8T4KME9-F1
#
_cell.length_a   1.000
_cell.length_b   1.000
_cell.length_c   1.000
_cell.angle_alpha   90.00
_cell.angle_beta   90.00
_cell.angle_gamma   90.00
#
_symmetry.space_group_name_H-M   'P 1'
#
loop_
_entity.id
_entity.type
_entity.pdbx_description
1 polymer ?
#
loop_
_entity_poly.entity_id
_entity_poly.type
_entity_poly.pdbx_seq_one_letter_code
_entity_poly.pdbx_strand_id
1 'polypeptide(L)'
;MCVDLNFRKKGLGTFLIRVAMRRLLEINERVGCRFLIADIKRGAQPFYKSLGFEVLKEKHNGHIPMYTDMKKQIEIINHPIITFKI
;
A
#
# COMPACT_ATOMS: atom_id res chain seq x y z
N MET A 1 1.73 -5.75 8.75
CA MET A 1 0.35 -5.60 9.27
C MET A 1 -0.26 -6.99 9.43
N CYS A 2 -1.13 -7.16 10.42
CA CYS A 2 -1.80 -8.43 10.71
C CYS A 2 -3.30 -8.20 10.87
N VAL A 3 -4.08 -9.23 10.57
CA VAL A 3 -5.52 -9.29 10.84
C VAL A 3 -5.77 -10.63 11.52
N ASP A 4 -6.58 -10.60 12.57
CA ASP A 4 -7.02 -11.81 13.28
C ASP A 4 -7.68 -12.80 12.31
N LEU A 5 -7.44 -14.09 12.53
CA LEU A 5 -7.92 -15.16 11.66
C LEU A 5 -9.44 -15.14 11.46
N ASN A 6 -10.19 -14.81 12.51
CA ASN A 6 -11.65 -14.76 12.52
C ASN A 6 -12.24 -13.59 11.69
N PHE A 7 -11.38 -12.67 11.26
CA PHE A 7 -11.76 -11.48 10.48
C PHE A 7 -11.08 -11.40 9.11
N ARG A 8 -10.43 -12.48 8.66
CA ARG A 8 -9.86 -12.56 7.31
C ARG A 8 -10.95 -12.48 6.24
N LYS A 9 -10.57 -11.99 5.05
CA LYS A 9 -11.44 -11.82 3.87
C LYS A 9 -12.63 -10.85 4.07
N LYS A 10 -12.67 -10.10 5.17
CA LYS A 10 -13.67 -9.05 5.44
C LYS A 10 -13.19 -7.63 5.06
N GLY A 11 -12.15 -7.52 4.24
CA GLY A 11 -11.59 -6.23 3.80
C GLY A 11 -10.73 -5.47 4.82
N LEU A 12 -10.59 -5.95 6.06
CA LEU A 12 -9.81 -5.24 7.10
C LEU A 12 -8.35 -4.99 6.72
N GLY A 13 -7.69 -5.93 6.05
CA GLY A 13 -6.30 -5.73 5.60
C GLY A 13 -6.18 -4.56 4.63
N THR A 14 -7.09 -4.47 3.65
CA THR A 14 -7.17 -3.36 2.70
C THR A 14 -7.45 -2.05 3.41
N PHE A 15 -8.38 -2.05 4.37
CA PHE A 15 -8.71 -0.87 5.17
C PHE A 15 -7.48 -0.34 5.93
N LEU A 16 -6.74 -1.21 6.62
CA LEU A 16 -5.54 -0.83 7.37
C LEU A 16 -4.45 -0.25 6.47
N ILE A 17 -4.24 -0.80 5.27
CA ILE A 17 -3.28 -0.25 4.31
C ILE A 17 -3.72 1.13 3.82
N ARG A 18 -5.01 1.33 3.52
CA ARG A 18 -5.53 2.65 3.14
C ARG A 18 -5.38 3.69 4.24
N VAL A 19 -5.58 3.31 5.50
CA VAL A 19 -5.31 4.18 6.65
C VAL A 19 -3.82 4.57 6.68
N ALA A 20 -2.91 3.62 6.50
CA ALA A 20 -1.47 3.91 6.43
C ALA A 20 -1.12 4.85 5.26
N MET A 21 -1.69 4.62 4.07
CA MET A 21 -1.53 5.50 2.91
C MET A 21 -2.06 6.92 3.19
N ARG A 22 -3.21 7.06 3.83
CA ARG A 22 -3.75 8.37 4.22
C ARG A 22 -2.82 9.09 5.20
N ARG A 23 -2.31 8.38 6.21
CA ARG A 23 -1.34 8.95 7.15
C ARG A 23 -0.05 9.37 6.45
N LEU A 24 0.41 8.59 5.47
CA LEU A 24 1.57 8.97 4.67
C LEU A 24 1.34 10.28 3.92
N LEU A 25 0.15 10.55 3.37
CA LEU A 25 -0.17 11.84 2.73
C LEU A 25 -0.06 13.01 3.71
N GLU A 26 -0.61 12.85 4.91
CA GLU A 26 -0.55 13.88 5.96
C GLU A 26 0.89 14.16 6.41
N ILE A 27 1.71 13.11 6.50
CA ILE A 27 3.15 13.24 6.81
C ILE A 27 3.89 13.88 5.62
N ASN A 28 3.56 13.50 4.40
CA ASN A 28 4.19 14.02 3.18
C ASN A 28 4.10 15.54 3.08
N GLU A 29 2.96 16.12 3.44
CA GLU A 29 2.75 17.58 3.43
C GLU A 29 3.71 18.33 4.35
N ARG A 30 4.22 17.67 5.40
CA ARG A 30 5.12 18.29 6.39
C ARG A 30 6.59 18.01 6.14
N VAL A 31 6.93 16.81 5.65
CA VAL A 31 8.33 16.34 5.59
C VAL A 31 8.73 15.69 4.25
N GLY A 32 7.85 15.66 3.25
CA GLY A 32 8.15 15.13 1.91
C GLY A 32 8.26 13.59 1.84
N CYS A 33 7.65 12.86 2.79
CA CYS A 33 7.63 11.40 2.76
C CYS A 33 6.61 10.85 1.77
N ARG A 34 7.05 10.27 0.64
CA ARG A 34 6.15 9.82 -0.45
C ARG A 34 5.99 8.31 -0.62
N PHE A 35 6.82 7.52 0.07
CA PHE A 35 6.89 6.07 -0.13
C PHE A 35 6.45 5.31 1.11
N LEU A 36 5.60 4.30 0.90
CA LEU A 36 5.34 3.29 1.92
C LEU A 36 6.08 2.01 1.52
N ILE A 37 7.00 1.56 2.37
CA ILE A 37 7.84 0.38 2.15
C ILE A 37 7.43 -0.70 3.16
N ALA A 38 7.42 -1.96 2.73
CA ALA A 38 7.13 -3.09 3.61
C ALA A 38 7.89 -4.34 3.18
N ASP A 39 8.43 -5.06 4.18
CA ASP A 39 9.01 -6.39 4.00
C ASP A 39 7.92 -7.46 4.04
N ILE A 40 7.60 -8.01 2.87
CA ILE A 40 6.43 -8.86 2.70
C ILE A 40 6.79 -10.32 2.94
N LYS A 41 6.06 -10.98 3.83
CA LYS A 41 6.13 -12.44 4.02
C LYS A 41 5.72 -13.15 2.73
N ARG A 42 6.40 -14.26 2.40
CA ARG A 42 6.04 -15.14 1.29
C ARG A 42 4.54 -15.48 1.31
N GLY A 43 3.90 -15.38 0.14
CA GLY A 43 2.45 -15.63 -0.04
C GLY A 43 1.55 -14.42 0.16
N ALA A 44 2.01 -13.36 0.85
CA ALA A 44 1.24 -12.11 0.96
C ALA A 44 1.46 -11.14 -0.22
N GLN A 45 2.45 -11.41 -1.08
CA GLN A 45 2.79 -10.57 -2.22
C GLN A 45 1.60 -10.22 -3.14
N PRO A 46 0.69 -11.15 -3.51
CA PRO A 46 -0.45 -10.81 -4.36
C PRO A 46 -1.38 -9.76 -3.73
N PHE A 47 -1.57 -9.81 -2.41
CA PHE A 47 -2.39 -8.83 -1.68
C PHE A 47 -1.78 -7.43 -1.72
N TYR A 48 -0.45 -7.30 -1.54
CA TYR A 48 0.21 -6.00 -1.63
C TYR A 48 0.26 -5.49 -3.07
N LYS A 49 0.49 -6.37 -4.06
CA LYS A 49 0.42 -6.03 -5.49
C LYS A 49 -0.94 -5.45 -5.88
N SER A 50 -2.03 -6.06 -5.40
CA SER A 50 -3.39 -5.55 -5.69
C SER A 50 -3.68 -4.18 -5.08
N LEU A 51 -2.82 -3.70 -4.17
CA LEU A 51 -2.91 -2.38 -3.54
C LEU A 51 -1.87 -1.39 -4.12
N GLY A 52 -1.27 -1.71 -5.26
CA GLY A 52 -0.32 -0.82 -5.94
C GLY A 52 1.09 -0.84 -5.37
N PHE A 53 1.48 -1.91 -4.66
CA PHE A 53 2.87 -2.11 -4.29
C PHE A 53 3.66 -2.80 -5.42
N GLU A 54 4.85 -2.30 -5.66
CA GLU A 54 5.86 -2.82 -6.58
C GLU A 54 6.99 -3.50 -5.78
N VAL A 55 7.69 -4.45 -6.39
CA VAL A 55 8.88 -5.08 -5.76
C VAL A 55 10.05 -4.09 -5.85
N LEU A 56 10.71 -3.80 -4.72
CA LEU A 56 11.83 -2.87 -4.69
C LEU A 56 13.12 -3.51 -5.21
N LYS A 57 13.45 -4.71 -4.71
CA LYS A 57 14.58 -5.55 -5.14
C LYS A 57 14.24 -7.01 -4.94
N GLU A 58 14.81 -7.89 -5.75
CA GLU A 58 14.67 -9.33 -5.54
C GLU A 58 15.62 -9.83 -4.45
N LYS A 59 15.05 -10.58 -3.49
CA LYS A 59 15.66 -11.50 -2.51
C LYS A 59 16.82 -11.01 -1.62
N HIS A 60 16.55 -11.04 -0.31
CA HIS A 60 17.41 -11.68 0.71
C HIS A 60 16.48 -12.28 1.81
N ASN A 61 16.76 -13.51 2.28
CA ASN A 61 16.21 -14.11 3.51
C ASN A 61 14.67 -14.27 3.67
N GLY A 62 13.93 -14.56 2.61
CA GLY A 62 12.53 -15.05 2.73
C GLY A 62 11.46 -13.96 2.88
N HIS A 63 11.86 -12.70 2.97
CA HIS A 63 11.00 -11.53 2.83
C HIS A 63 11.22 -10.88 1.46
N ILE A 64 10.18 -10.23 0.94
CA ILE A 64 10.21 -9.52 -0.34
C ILE A 64 10.00 -8.03 -0.04
N PRO A 65 11.03 -7.17 -0.15
CA PRO A 65 10.86 -5.75 0.05
C PRO A 65 9.99 -5.20 -1.09
N MET A 66 8.88 -4.58 -0.73
CA MET A 66 7.95 -3.95 -1.65
C MET A 66 7.71 -2.50 -1.25
N TYR A 67 7.34 -1.66 -2.20
CA TYR A 67 7.05 -0.25 -1.96
C TYR A 67 5.86 0.22 -2.79
N THR A 68 5.17 1.26 -2.34
CA THR A 68 4.22 2.00 -3.18
C THR A 68 4.56 3.50 -3.13
N ASP A 69 4.49 4.14 -4.29
CA ASP A 69 4.69 5.58 -4.46
C ASP A 69 3.33 6.29 -4.42
N MET A 70 3.08 7.05 -3.35
CA MET A 70 1.81 7.75 -3.18
C MET A 70 1.60 8.82 -4.24
N LYS A 71 2.65 9.38 -4.85
CA LYS A 71 2.50 10.34 -5.95
C LYS A 71 1.83 9.68 -7.15
N LYS A 72 2.31 8.50 -7.56
CA LYS A 72 1.70 7.70 -8.63
C LYS A 72 0.25 7.36 -8.31
N GLN A 73 -0.05 6.98 -7.06
CA GLN A 73 -1.41 6.64 -6.65
C GLN A 73 -2.37 7.84 -6.74
N ILE A 74 -1.93 9.04 -6.32
CA ILE A 74 -2.73 10.26 -6.44
C ILE A 74 -2.97 10.61 -7.91
N GLU A 75 -1.96 10.51 -8.76
CA GLU A 75 -2.08 10.75 -10.21
C GLU A 75 -3.11 9.82 -10.86
N ILE A 76 -3.15 8.55 -10.45
CA ILE A 76 -4.15 7.57 -10.91
C ILE A 76 -5.56 7.95 -10.43
N ILE A 77 -5.72 8.32 -9.15
CA ILE A 77 -7.02 8.70 -8.58
C ILE A 77 -7.57 9.97 -9.24
N ASN A 78 -6.70 10.95 -9.47
CA ASN A 78 -7.05 12.22 -10.11
C ASN A 78 -7.13 12.12 -11.64
N HIS A 79 -6.88 10.95 -12.21
CA HIS A 79 -7.04 10.75 -13.64
C HIS A 79 -8.52 10.93 -14.00
N PRO A 80 -8.86 11.75 -15.01
CA PRO A 80 -10.24 12.20 -15.28
C PRO A 80 -11.27 11.08 -15.55
N ILE A 81 -10.82 9.83 -15.75
CA ILE A 81 -11.66 8.66 -16.00
C ILE A 81 -12.11 7.97 -14.70
N ILE A 82 -11.39 8.16 -13.58
CA ILE A 82 -11.59 7.42 -12.31
C ILE A 82 -12.23 8.30 -11.21
N THR A 83 -12.39 9.60 -11.44
CA THR A 83 -12.97 10.53 -10.47
C THR A 83 -14.44 10.19 -10.17
N PHE A 84 -14.69 9.46 -9.08
CA PHE A 84 -15.99 9.50 -8.40
C PHE A 84 -16.11 10.88 -7.78
N LYS A 85 -16.90 11.76 -8.40
CA LYS A 85 -17.40 12.97 -7.74
C LYS A 85 -18.12 12.50 -6.47
N ILE A 86 -17.59 12.92 -5.32
CA ILE A 86 -18.27 12.89 -4.03
C ILE A 86 -19.26 14.05 -4.01
#